data_AF-A0A2W5PW66-F1
#
_entry.id   AF-A0A2W5PW66-F1
#
_cell.length_a   1.000
_cell.length_b   1.000
_cell.length_c   1.000
_cell.angle_alpha   90.00
_cell.angle_beta   90.00
_cell.angle_gamma   90.00
#
_symmetry.space_group_name_H-M   'P 1'
#
loop_
_entity.id
_entity.type
_entity.pdbx_description
1 polymer ?
#
loop_
_entity_poly.entity_id
_entity_poly.type
_entity_poly.pdbx_seq_one_letter_code
_entity_poly.pdbx_strand_id
1 'polypeptide(L)'
;MSKDAIQIALNALAVLEEQSPADSRRLRKLLPALAVDFAKAGRPVSERDLIDLIVETKQKGVALSTLFTSSKKKKGGKELSYADIARRLNKDYDDAPDGNRIQSFGLIEEFTHFNMDAGWKKEQFEALAVDCAHKGHTALCLHAVDRHPHRLYILEKVLHQASADKQTHLIYEIIESMTEDEQDALVDNLQRSMKEADRNTFSAFKRLLEDHKRSGPTEPEYFTGLEHWAYAGLRMTPYLQIREMLAQELASILERNQMAYKATILFQSPQRVLKFLDQFGTRSGKPLSNLLKQMDPPISSKHVDWSAWGDALLKYGPDMYYPLHFAKAVPAPRLGPDGKISLRKTRQAVWEKCFDRSEANVSLSELCFHWQVSAKNTSKAKKWWEERRLTEPRAHLRIPNIEFDCTELGLPGYKFQKLSHDDAHILMLGYYTGCCE
;
A
#
# COMPACT_ATOMS: atom_id res chain seq x y z
N MET A 1 -39.84 12.00 -7.25
CA MET A 1 -39.14 12.36 -8.50
C MET A 1 -37.77 11.70 -8.63
N SER A 2 -36.75 12.03 -7.82
CA SER A 2 -35.43 11.39 -7.98
C SER A 2 -35.41 9.90 -7.63
N LYS A 3 -36.17 9.48 -6.61
CA LYS A 3 -36.30 8.07 -6.22
C LYS A 3 -36.98 7.22 -7.30
N ASP A 4 -38.01 7.76 -7.95
CA ASP A 4 -38.75 7.06 -9.01
C ASP A 4 -37.87 6.85 -10.25
N ALA A 5 -37.10 7.87 -10.63
CA ALA A 5 -36.17 7.79 -11.77
C ALA A 5 -35.06 6.75 -11.56
N ILE A 6 -34.53 6.65 -10.33
CA ILE A 6 -33.54 5.62 -9.98
C ILE A 6 -34.17 4.23 -10.10
N GLN A 7 -35.38 4.04 -9.58
CA GLN A 7 -36.06 2.75 -9.67
C GLN A 7 -36.35 2.35 -11.13
N ILE A 8 -36.75 3.30 -11.98
CA ILE A 8 -36.94 3.08 -13.41
C ILE A 8 -35.64 2.66 -14.10
N ALA A 9 -34.50 3.28 -13.75
CA ALA A 9 -33.20 2.89 -14.28
C ALA A 9 -32.77 1.49 -13.81
N LEU A 10 -33.07 1.12 -12.57
CA LEU A 10 -32.78 -0.23 -12.06
C LEU A 10 -33.62 -1.30 -12.76
N ASN A 11 -34.88 -1.01 -13.07
CA ASN A 11 -35.73 -1.91 -13.85
C ASN A 11 -35.21 -2.05 -15.29
N ALA A 12 -34.80 -0.94 -15.92
CA ALA A 12 -34.18 -0.98 -17.25
C ALA A 12 -32.88 -1.80 -17.26
N LEU A 13 -32.06 -1.70 -16.21
CA LEU A 13 -30.86 -2.54 -16.05
C LEU A 13 -31.21 -4.04 -15.92
N ALA A 14 -32.31 -4.39 -15.25
CA ALA A 14 -32.74 -5.78 -15.15
C ALA A 14 -33.13 -6.35 -16.52
N VAL A 15 -33.86 -5.59 -17.34
CA VAL A 15 -34.20 -6.00 -18.71
C VAL A 15 -32.96 -6.08 -19.60
N LEU A 16 -32.01 -5.14 -19.45
CA LEU A 16 -30.72 -5.21 -20.15
C LEU A 16 -29.87 -6.39 -19.71
N GLU A 17 -29.95 -6.85 -18.46
CA GLU A 17 -29.23 -8.05 -18.02
C GLU A 17 -29.70 -9.29 -18.78
N GLU A 18 -31.01 -9.39 -19.06
CA GLU A 18 -31.57 -10.50 -19.84
C GLU A 18 -31.22 -10.41 -21.34
N GLN A 19 -31.22 -9.20 -21.91
CA GLN A 19 -30.99 -8.99 -23.35
C GLN A 19 -29.50 -8.85 -23.72
N SER A 20 -28.71 -8.20 -22.88
CA SER A 20 -27.28 -7.93 -23.09
C SER A 20 -26.52 -7.73 -21.77
N PRO A 21 -26.05 -8.82 -21.12
CA PRO A 21 -25.32 -8.77 -19.84
C PRO A 21 -24.07 -7.87 -19.83
N ALA A 22 -23.45 -7.68 -21.01
CA ALA A 22 -22.28 -6.82 -21.16
C ALA A 22 -22.63 -5.33 -21.02
N ASP A 23 -23.79 -4.91 -21.56
CA ASP A 23 -24.25 -3.53 -21.47
C ASP A 23 -24.74 -3.19 -20.07
N SER A 24 -25.50 -4.10 -19.46
CA SER A 24 -25.98 -3.95 -18.08
C SER A 24 -24.80 -3.71 -17.12
N ARG A 25 -23.74 -4.52 -17.22
CA ARG A 25 -22.52 -4.34 -16.41
C ARG A 25 -21.85 -2.98 -16.62
N ARG A 26 -21.73 -2.51 -17.88
CA ARG A 26 -21.13 -1.22 -18.21
C ARG A 26 -21.99 -0.04 -17.73
N LEU A 27 -23.31 -0.15 -17.82
CA LEU A 27 -24.25 0.93 -17.52
C LEU A 27 -24.72 0.94 -16.07
N ARG A 28 -24.38 -0.07 -15.26
CA ARG A 28 -24.84 -0.23 -13.87
C ARG A 28 -24.64 1.00 -12.99
N LYS A 29 -23.50 1.69 -13.16
CA LYS A 29 -23.17 2.92 -12.41
C LYS A 29 -23.72 4.19 -13.06
N LEU A 30 -24.00 4.15 -14.37
CA LEU A 30 -24.26 5.32 -15.18
C LEU A 30 -25.75 5.55 -15.42
N LEU A 31 -26.53 4.50 -15.71
CA LEU A 31 -27.96 4.62 -16.04
C LEU A 31 -28.81 5.31 -14.96
N PRO A 32 -28.60 5.07 -13.65
CA PRO A 32 -29.32 5.78 -12.60
C PRO A 32 -29.04 7.29 -12.60
N ALA A 33 -27.81 7.71 -12.91
CA ALA A 33 -27.46 9.12 -13.01
C ALA A 33 -28.16 9.79 -14.22
N LEU A 34 -28.18 9.11 -15.37
CA LEU A 34 -28.87 9.59 -16.58
C LEU A 34 -30.37 9.80 -16.33
N ALA A 35 -31.02 8.83 -15.69
CA ALA A 35 -32.43 8.87 -15.39
C ALA A 35 -32.78 10.05 -14.47
N VAL A 36 -31.94 10.32 -13.46
CA VAL A 36 -32.11 11.49 -12.58
C VAL A 36 -31.95 12.80 -13.36
N ASP A 37 -30.99 12.88 -14.28
CA ASP A 37 -30.79 14.08 -15.10
C ASP A 37 -31.95 14.33 -16.07
N PHE A 38 -32.52 13.27 -16.67
CA PHE A 38 -33.70 13.39 -17.51
C PHE A 38 -34.92 13.86 -16.70
N ALA A 39 -35.12 13.29 -15.52
CA ALA A 39 -36.20 13.71 -14.62
C ALA A 39 -36.05 15.18 -14.19
N LYS A 40 -34.82 15.63 -13.89
CA LYS A 40 -34.52 17.04 -13.58
C LYS A 40 -34.75 17.98 -14.77
N ALA A 41 -34.50 17.50 -15.98
CA ALA A 41 -34.74 18.24 -17.22
C ALA A 41 -36.22 18.25 -17.65
N GLY A 42 -37.12 17.63 -16.86
CA GLY A 42 -38.54 17.50 -17.20
C GLY A 42 -38.81 16.58 -18.39
N ARG A 43 -37.85 15.73 -18.77
CA ARG A 43 -38.04 14.71 -19.80
C ARG A 43 -38.79 13.52 -19.20
N PRO A 44 -39.67 12.86 -19.96
CA PRO A 44 -40.24 11.59 -19.51
C PRO A 44 -39.11 10.58 -19.30
N VAL A 45 -39.18 9.85 -18.19
CA VAL A 45 -38.26 8.77 -17.85
C VAL A 45 -39.11 7.53 -17.69
N SER A 46 -39.20 6.72 -18.74
CA SER A 46 -39.71 5.37 -18.67
C SER A 46 -38.60 4.36 -18.94
N GLU A 47 -38.82 3.12 -18.52
CA GLU A 47 -37.91 2.00 -18.78
C GLU A 47 -37.63 1.86 -20.28
N ARG A 48 -38.70 1.97 -21.08
CA ARG A 48 -38.65 1.90 -22.54
C ARG A 48 -37.82 3.04 -23.14
N ASP A 49 -37.99 4.27 -22.66
CA ASP A 49 -37.23 5.42 -23.19
C ASP A 49 -35.71 5.27 -22.95
N LEU A 50 -35.32 4.72 -21.80
CA LEU A 50 -33.91 4.47 -21.47
C LEU A 50 -33.31 3.37 -22.34
N ILE A 51 -34.06 2.28 -22.58
CA ILE A 51 -33.62 1.16 -23.42
C ILE A 51 -33.54 1.60 -24.89
N ASP A 52 -34.56 2.29 -25.40
CA ASP A 52 -34.61 2.78 -26.77
C ASP A 52 -33.43 3.73 -27.06
N LEU A 53 -33.08 4.61 -26.11
CA LEU A 53 -31.91 5.48 -26.21
C LEU A 53 -30.58 4.70 -26.30
N ILE A 54 -30.43 3.61 -25.55
CA ILE A 54 -29.25 2.75 -25.59
C ILE A 54 -29.15 2.04 -26.94
N VAL A 55 -30.27 1.49 -27.43
CA VAL A 55 -30.34 0.83 -28.74
C VAL A 55 -30.03 1.81 -29.87
N GLU A 56 -30.61 3.00 -29.84
CA GLU A 56 -30.36 4.04 -30.85
C GLU A 56 -28.89 4.48 -30.86
N THR A 57 -28.29 4.64 -29.68
CA THR A 57 -26.86 5.02 -29.54
C THR A 57 -25.95 3.95 -30.14
N LYS A 58 -26.27 2.67 -29.91
CA LYS A 58 -25.56 1.54 -30.51
C LYS A 58 -25.71 1.48 -32.03
N GLN A 59 -26.92 1.67 -32.54
CA GLN A 59 -27.18 1.68 -33.98
C GLN A 59 -26.42 2.80 -34.69
N LYS A 60 -26.20 3.93 -34.01
CA LYS A 60 -25.38 5.05 -34.51
C LYS A 60 -23.86 4.80 -34.40
N GLY A 61 -23.43 3.66 -33.86
CA GLY A 61 -22.01 3.35 -33.64
C GLY A 61 -21.33 4.24 -32.60
N VAL A 62 -22.12 4.92 -31.77
CA VAL A 62 -21.63 5.86 -30.76
C VAL A 62 -21.37 5.09 -29.47
N ALA A 63 -20.25 5.39 -28.80
CA ALA A 63 -19.93 4.76 -27.52
C ALA A 63 -20.97 5.15 -26.46
N LEU A 64 -21.51 4.18 -25.72
CA LEU A 64 -22.53 4.42 -24.69
C LEU A 64 -22.08 5.40 -23.58
N SER A 65 -20.77 5.56 -23.39
CA SER A 65 -20.21 6.57 -22.48
C SER A 65 -20.52 8.01 -22.89
N THR A 66 -20.81 8.29 -24.17
CA THR A 66 -21.10 9.65 -24.64
C THR A 66 -22.54 10.09 -24.36
N LEU A 67 -23.42 9.18 -23.90
CA LEU A 67 -24.76 9.56 -23.42
C LEU A 67 -24.69 10.54 -22.25
N PHE A 68 -23.56 10.56 -21.54
CA PHE A 68 -23.33 11.33 -20.32
C PHE A 68 -22.68 12.70 -20.56
N THR A 69 -22.20 12.98 -21.78
CA THR A 69 -21.44 14.21 -22.09
C THR A 69 -22.29 15.34 -22.70
N SER A 70 -23.58 15.11 -22.99
CA SER A 70 -24.39 16.05 -23.81
C SER A 70 -25.30 17.02 -23.03
N SER A 71 -25.35 16.96 -21.69
CA SER A 71 -26.40 17.64 -20.89
C SER A 71 -26.08 19.07 -20.43
N LYS A 72 -24.95 19.70 -20.79
CA LYS A 72 -24.63 21.08 -20.37
C LYS A 72 -24.15 21.98 -21.52
N LYS A 73 -25.06 22.48 -22.36
CA LYS A 73 -24.80 23.68 -23.19
C LYS A 73 -25.38 24.92 -22.51
N LYS A 74 -24.57 25.67 -21.74
CA LYS A 74 -24.87 27.07 -21.37
C LYS A 74 -24.30 28.00 -22.45
N LYS A 75 -25.16 28.87 -23.00
CA LYS A 75 -24.82 29.87 -24.01
C LYS A 75 -23.95 30.98 -23.42
N GLY A 76 -22.88 31.35 -24.14
CA GLY A 76 -22.33 32.70 -24.22
C GLY A 76 -21.47 33.17 -23.04
N GLY A 77 -20.16 33.11 -23.20
CA GLY A 77 -19.19 33.82 -22.36
C GLY A 77 -17.93 34.11 -23.16
N LYS A 78 -17.46 35.37 -23.11
CA LYS A 78 -16.23 35.86 -23.78
C LYS A 78 -15.01 34.99 -23.43
N GLU A 79 -14.10 34.82 -24.40
CA GLU A 79 -12.78 34.22 -24.17
C GLU A 79 -12.07 34.91 -22.99
N LEU A 80 -11.64 34.10 -22.02
CA LEU A 80 -10.88 34.54 -20.85
C LEU A 80 -9.39 34.54 -21.20
N SER A 81 -8.67 35.58 -20.75
CA SER A 81 -7.23 35.64 -20.93
C SER A 81 -6.51 34.66 -19.98
N TYR A 82 -5.27 34.27 -20.31
CA TYR A 82 -4.41 33.46 -19.43
C TYR A 82 -4.28 34.03 -18.02
N ALA A 83 -4.32 35.36 -17.88
CA ALA A 83 -4.29 36.02 -16.58
C ALA A 83 -5.56 35.79 -15.76
N ASP A 84 -6.73 35.69 -16.40
CA ASP A 84 -8.01 35.42 -15.73
C ASP A 84 -8.14 33.96 -15.32
N ILE A 85 -7.57 33.04 -16.12
CA ILE A 85 -7.50 31.60 -15.83
C ILE A 85 -6.57 31.36 -14.63
N ALA A 86 -5.36 31.93 -14.63
CA ALA A 86 -4.43 31.81 -13.51
C ALA A 86 -4.99 32.41 -12.21
N ARG A 87 -5.71 33.54 -12.29
CA ARG A 87 -6.32 34.19 -11.11
C ARG A 87 -7.51 33.40 -10.54
N ARG A 88 -8.23 32.64 -11.38
CA ARG A 88 -9.29 31.73 -10.93
C ARG A 88 -8.73 30.46 -10.31
N LEU A 89 -7.63 29.92 -10.87
CA LEU A 89 -6.98 28.71 -10.37
C LEU A 89 -6.26 28.91 -9.02
N ASN A 90 -5.81 30.12 -8.70
CA ASN A 90 -5.09 30.40 -7.45
C ASN A 90 -5.97 30.89 -6.29
N LYS A 91 -7.25 31.22 -6.51
CA LYS A 91 -8.07 31.84 -5.45
C LYS A 91 -8.46 30.87 -4.32
N ASP A 92 -8.48 29.56 -4.61
CA ASP A 92 -8.86 28.52 -3.64
C ASP A 92 -7.64 27.74 -3.10
N TYR A 93 -6.42 28.10 -3.51
CA TYR A 93 -5.19 27.41 -3.11
C TYR A 93 -4.56 27.99 -1.84
N ASP A 94 -4.70 29.31 -1.58
CA ASP A 94 -4.06 29.95 -0.43
C ASP A 94 -4.87 29.87 0.89
N ASP A 95 -6.17 29.54 0.83
CA ASP A 95 -7.07 29.55 2.00
C ASP A 95 -7.50 28.15 2.51
N ALA A 96 -6.99 27.05 1.95
CA ALA A 96 -7.38 25.69 2.38
C ALA A 96 -6.42 25.14 3.45
N PRO A 97 -6.92 24.64 4.61
CA PRO A 97 -6.06 24.02 5.62
C PRO A 97 -5.41 22.73 5.10
N ASP A 98 -4.15 22.52 5.45
CA ASP A 98 -3.34 21.34 5.11
C ASP A 98 -4.02 20.05 5.59
N GLY A 99 -4.78 19.39 4.70
CA GLY A 99 -5.41 18.12 5.05
C GLY A 99 -6.39 17.53 4.04
N ASN A 100 -6.93 18.31 3.10
CA ASN A 100 -7.85 17.78 2.08
C ASN A 100 -7.59 18.40 0.71
N ARG A 101 -6.71 17.76 -0.07
CA ARG A 101 -6.49 18.10 -1.48
C ARG A 101 -6.50 16.84 -2.35
N ILE A 102 -7.68 16.24 -2.54
CA ILE A 102 -7.97 15.40 -3.72
C ILE A 102 -9.45 15.58 -4.08
N GLN A 103 -9.74 16.39 -5.10
CA GLN A 103 -10.91 16.22 -5.96
C GLN A 103 -10.55 16.68 -7.39
N SER A 104 -10.32 15.71 -8.29
CA SER A 104 -10.03 15.95 -9.71
C SER A 104 -11.14 15.36 -10.60
N PHE A 105 -12.36 15.88 -10.47
CA PHE A 105 -13.43 15.66 -11.46
C PHE A 105 -13.80 16.92 -12.24
N GLY A 106 -13.49 18.13 -11.75
CA GLY A 106 -13.74 19.38 -12.47
C GLY A 106 -12.71 19.74 -13.55
N LEU A 107 -11.49 19.21 -13.46
CA LEU A 107 -10.36 19.55 -14.35
C LEU A 107 -10.46 18.91 -15.74
N ILE A 108 -11.17 17.78 -15.88
CA ILE A 108 -11.29 17.05 -17.15
C ILE A 108 -12.33 17.71 -18.07
N GLU A 109 -13.40 18.30 -17.52
CA GLU A 109 -14.45 18.97 -18.31
C GLU A 109 -13.97 20.29 -18.94
N GLU A 110 -13.11 21.06 -18.27
CA GLU A 110 -12.55 22.29 -18.85
C GLU A 110 -11.48 22.00 -19.93
N PHE A 111 -10.74 20.89 -19.80
CA PHE A 111 -9.72 20.50 -20.79
C PHE A 111 -10.27 19.76 -22.01
N THR A 112 -11.34 18.97 -21.86
CA THR A 112 -11.96 18.24 -23.00
C THR A 112 -12.69 19.16 -23.99
N HIS A 113 -12.95 20.42 -23.60
CA HIS A 113 -13.43 21.47 -24.49
C HIS A 113 -12.32 22.25 -25.21
N PHE A 114 -11.05 22.00 -24.89
CA PHE A 114 -9.93 22.48 -25.70
C PHE A 114 -9.77 21.59 -26.94
N ASN A 115 -9.96 22.19 -28.11
CA ASN A 115 -9.72 21.53 -29.38
C ASN A 115 -8.21 21.31 -29.57
N MET A 116 -7.69 20.19 -29.07
CA MET A 116 -6.26 19.83 -29.17
C MET A 116 -5.80 19.57 -30.62
N ASP A 117 -6.72 19.54 -31.59
CA ASP A 117 -6.42 19.36 -33.01
C ASP A 117 -5.86 20.63 -33.67
N ALA A 118 -5.82 21.77 -32.96
CA ALA A 118 -5.35 23.04 -33.50
C ALA A 118 -3.90 23.37 -33.09
N GLY A 119 -2.92 22.85 -33.84
CA GLY A 119 -1.59 23.49 -33.99
C GLY A 119 -0.63 23.43 -32.81
N TRP A 120 -0.85 22.56 -31.82
CA TRP A 120 0.10 22.35 -30.73
C TRP A 120 1.38 21.70 -31.26
N LYS A 121 2.53 22.24 -30.83
CA LYS A 121 3.85 21.64 -31.10
C LYS A 121 4.10 20.47 -30.16
N LYS A 122 4.92 19.52 -30.61
CA LYS A 122 5.35 18.33 -29.85
C LYS A 122 5.82 18.68 -28.43
N GLU A 123 6.59 19.75 -28.27
CA GLU A 123 7.14 20.18 -26.99
C GLU A 123 6.06 20.63 -25.99
N GLN A 124 4.92 21.12 -26.48
CA GLN A 124 3.81 21.57 -25.63
C GLN A 124 3.01 20.39 -25.08
N PHE A 125 2.83 19.34 -25.90
CA PHE A 125 2.24 18.08 -25.44
C PHE A 125 3.14 17.37 -24.42
N GLU A 126 4.45 17.36 -24.66
CA GLU A 126 5.42 16.81 -23.72
C GLU A 126 5.39 17.52 -22.38
N ALA A 127 5.47 18.85 -22.39
CA ALA A 127 5.44 19.65 -21.17
C ALA A 127 4.13 19.43 -20.38
N LEU A 128 2.99 19.35 -21.08
CA LEU A 128 1.70 19.09 -20.46
C LEU A 128 1.63 17.69 -19.84
N ALA A 129 2.02 16.65 -20.59
CA ALA A 129 1.98 15.27 -20.11
C ALA A 129 2.88 15.08 -18.88
N VAL A 130 4.09 15.67 -18.89
CA VAL A 130 5.02 15.66 -17.75
C VAL A 130 4.41 16.39 -16.55
N ASP A 131 3.87 17.59 -16.74
CA ASP A 131 3.27 18.37 -15.64
C ASP A 131 2.06 17.65 -15.04
N CYS A 132 1.21 17.05 -15.88
CA CYS A 132 0.10 16.21 -15.43
C CYS A 132 0.60 15.01 -14.63
N ALA A 133 1.65 14.31 -15.09
CA ALA A 133 2.24 13.19 -14.36
C ALA A 133 2.85 13.61 -13.01
N HIS A 134 3.58 14.74 -12.97
CA HIS A 134 4.11 15.30 -11.72
C HIS A 134 3.02 15.66 -10.73
N LYS A 135 1.89 16.18 -11.20
CA LYS A 135 0.74 16.54 -10.38
C LYS A 135 -0.16 15.34 -10.02
N GLY A 136 0.07 14.17 -10.59
CA GLY A 136 -0.75 12.97 -10.36
C GLY A 136 -2.08 12.97 -11.12
N HIS A 137 -2.17 13.72 -12.22
CA HIS A 137 -3.34 13.78 -13.10
C HIS A 137 -3.23 12.75 -14.23
N THR A 138 -3.28 11.47 -13.86
CA THR A 138 -3.02 10.31 -14.73
C THR A 138 -3.90 10.28 -15.98
N ALA A 139 -5.22 10.49 -15.81
CA ALA A 139 -6.17 10.52 -16.92
C ALA A 139 -5.91 11.65 -17.93
N LEU A 140 -5.49 12.84 -17.46
CA LEU A 140 -5.14 13.97 -18.34
C LEU A 140 -3.82 13.70 -19.07
N CYS A 141 -2.85 13.08 -18.39
CA CYS A 141 -1.61 12.64 -19.01
C CYS A 141 -1.88 11.65 -20.16
N LEU A 142 -2.69 10.62 -19.92
CA LEU A 142 -3.07 9.63 -20.93
C LEU A 142 -3.84 10.25 -22.09
N HIS A 143 -4.78 11.15 -21.80
CA HIS A 143 -5.52 11.86 -22.84
C HIS A 143 -4.62 12.70 -23.75
N ALA A 144 -3.62 13.37 -23.17
CA ALA A 144 -2.62 14.14 -23.92
C ALA A 144 -1.71 13.23 -24.76
N VAL A 145 -1.36 12.06 -24.24
CA VAL A 145 -0.51 11.07 -24.90
C VAL A 145 -1.23 10.37 -26.06
N ASP A 146 -2.46 9.89 -25.85
CA ASP A 146 -3.20 9.06 -26.82
C ASP A 146 -3.50 9.77 -28.14
N ARG A 147 -3.59 11.10 -28.12
CA ARG A 147 -3.87 11.90 -29.31
C ARG A 147 -2.62 12.28 -30.10
N HIS A 148 -1.42 11.93 -29.63
CA HIS A 148 -0.18 12.38 -30.24
C HIS A 148 0.46 11.29 -31.12
N PRO A 149 0.91 11.61 -32.36
CA PRO A 149 1.57 10.65 -33.25
C PRO A 149 2.85 10.03 -32.68
N HIS A 150 3.48 10.71 -31.72
CA HIS A 150 4.68 10.24 -31.02
C HIS A 150 4.40 9.77 -29.59
N ARG A 151 3.23 9.16 -29.33
CA ARG A 151 2.80 8.76 -27.98
C ARG A 151 3.86 7.98 -27.19
N LEU A 152 4.57 7.04 -27.82
CA LEU A 152 5.61 6.23 -27.16
C LEU A 152 6.78 7.09 -26.66
N TYR A 153 7.19 8.11 -27.42
CA TYR A 153 8.25 9.04 -27.02
C TYR A 153 7.81 9.94 -25.86
N ILE A 154 6.56 10.39 -25.87
CA ILE A 154 6.00 11.20 -24.77
C ILE A 154 5.90 10.36 -23.50
N LEU A 155 5.42 9.12 -23.60
CA LEU A 155 5.37 8.17 -22.48
C LEU A 155 6.76 7.92 -21.89
N GLU A 156 7.77 7.71 -22.74
CA GLU A 156 9.15 7.56 -22.31
C GLU A 156 9.62 8.78 -21.47
N LYS A 157 9.36 10.01 -21.95
CA LYS A 157 9.70 11.24 -21.23
C LYS A 157 8.95 11.38 -19.91
N VAL A 158 7.66 11.07 -19.91
CA VAL A 158 6.80 11.09 -18.72
C VAL A 158 7.34 10.11 -17.67
N LEU A 159 7.67 8.88 -18.09
CA LEU A 159 8.24 7.87 -17.21
C LEU A 159 9.61 8.28 -16.66
N HIS A 160 10.47 8.94 -17.45
CA HIS A 160 11.75 9.45 -16.95
C HIS A 160 11.62 10.59 -15.92
N GLN A 161 10.57 11.41 -16.04
CA GLN A 161 10.47 12.64 -15.26
C GLN A 161 9.55 12.50 -14.04
N ALA A 162 8.58 11.59 -14.06
CA ALA A 162 7.70 11.34 -12.92
C ALA A 162 8.49 10.85 -11.69
N SER A 163 8.03 11.18 -10.47
CA SER A 163 8.65 10.65 -9.25
C SER A 163 8.35 9.17 -9.07
N ALA A 164 9.26 8.41 -8.44
CA ALA A 164 9.14 6.95 -8.25
C ALA A 164 7.76 6.51 -7.71
N ASP A 165 7.21 7.25 -6.76
CA ASP A 165 5.94 6.92 -6.09
C ASP A 165 4.72 7.12 -7.00
N LYS A 166 4.78 8.05 -7.96
CA LYS A 166 3.68 8.36 -8.90
C LYS A 166 3.76 7.56 -10.20
N GLN A 167 4.91 6.96 -10.48
CA GLN A 167 5.14 6.16 -11.68
C GLN A 167 4.30 4.88 -11.70
N THR A 168 4.14 4.16 -10.57
CA THR A 168 3.51 2.82 -10.58
C THR A 168 2.06 2.81 -11.08
N HIS A 169 1.22 3.74 -10.61
CA HIS A 169 -0.18 3.83 -11.05
C HIS A 169 -0.30 4.29 -12.50
N LEU A 170 0.52 5.28 -12.88
CA LEU A 170 0.58 5.79 -14.25
C LEU A 170 1.03 4.70 -15.22
N ILE A 171 2.04 3.91 -14.84
CA ILE A 171 2.54 2.75 -15.58
C ILE A 171 1.40 1.76 -15.88
N TYR A 172 0.57 1.42 -14.90
CA TYR A 172 -0.51 0.46 -15.11
C TYR A 172 -1.56 0.93 -16.10
N GLU A 173 -2.04 2.16 -15.95
CA GLU A 173 -3.04 2.72 -16.89
C GLU A 173 -2.46 2.87 -18.30
N ILE A 174 -1.18 3.23 -18.42
CA ILE A 174 -0.46 3.26 -19.70
C ILE A 174 -0.45 1.84 -20.32
N ILE A 175 -0.04 0.82 -19.57
CA ILE A 175 0.03 -0.56 -20.05
C ILE A 175 -1.33 -1.06 -20.55
N GLU A 176 -2.41 -0.79 -19.79
CA GLU A 176 -3.78 -1.19 -20.17
C GLU A 176 -4.28 -0.52 -21.45
N SER A 177 -3.81 0.70 -21.75
CA SER A 177 -4.18 1.43 -22.96
C SER A 177 -3.41 1.01 -24.22
N MET A 178 -2.35 0.21 -24.07
CA MET A 178 -1.41 -0.14 -25.14
C MET A 178 -1.64 -1.54 -25.69
N THR A 179 -1.38 -1.72 -26.99
CA THR A 179 -1.28 -3.06 -27.61
C THR A 179 0.01 -3.76 -27.18
N GLU A 180 0.09 -5.09 -27.31
CA GLU A 180 1.31 -5.86 -26.95
C GLU A 180 2.56 -5.37 -27.71
N ASP A 181 2.43 -5.09 -29.02
CA ASP A 181 3.52 -4.56 -29.85
C ASP A 181 4.02 -3.21 -29.34
N GLU A 182 3.11 -2.35 -28.88
CA GLU A 182 3.44 -1.04 -28.31
C GLU A 182 4.12 -1.17 -26.96
N GLN A 183 3.69 -2.13 -26.14
CA GLN A 183 4.32 -2.42 -24.85
C GLN A 183 5.77 -2.89 -25.07
N ASP A 184 5.99 -3.80 -26.02
CA ASP A 184 7.33 -4.31 -26.34
C ASP A 184 8.23 -3.21 -26.92
N ALA A 185 7.70 -2.36 -27.81
CA ALA A 185 8.42 -1.21 -28.33
C ALA A 185 8.80 -0.19 -27.23
N LEU A 186 7.92 0.04 -26.25
CA LEU A 186 8.19 0.93 -25.12
C LEU A 186 9.27 0.36 -24.20
N VAL A 187 9.24 -0.94 -23.90
CA VAL A 187 10.28 -1.63 -23.12
C VAL A 187 11.64 -1.50 -23.82
N ASP A 188 11.68 -1.73 -25.13
CA ASP A 188 12.89 -1.60 -25.93
C ASP A 188 13.47 -0.18 -25.93
N ASN A 189 12.60 0.82 -26.05
CA ASN A 189 13.01 2.23 -26.03
C ASN A 189 13.57 2.63 -24.66
N LEU A 190 12.85 2.32 -23.58
CA LEU A 190 13.29 2.58 -22.20
C LEU A 190 14.61 1.86 -21.89
N GLN A 191 14.77 0.62 -22.36
CA GLN A 191 16.01 -0.14 -22.15
C GLN A 191 17.23 0.51 -22.85
N ARG A 192 17.01 1.19 -23.98
CA ARG A 192 18.06 1.89 -24.74
C ARG A 192 18.37 3.29 -24.17
N SER A 193 17.40 3.97 -23.59
CA SER A 193 17.53 5.37 -23.18
C SER A 193 17.86 5.59 -21.69
N MET A 194 17.70 4.58 -20.85
CA MET A 194 17.87 4.73 -19.40
C MET A 194 19.31 4.79 -18.90
N LYS A 195 19.61 5.80 -18.07
CA LYS A 195 20.82 5.90 -17.26
C LYS A 195 20.75 4.93 -16.07
N GLU A 196 21.89 4.64 -15.46
CA GLU A 196 22.05 3.59 -14.43
C GLU A 196 21.15 3.77 -13.19
N ALA A 197 20.80 5.01 -12.81
CA ALA A 197 19.90 5.33 -11.70
C ALA A 197 18.42 4.96 -11.98
N ASP A 198 18.01 4.91 -13.25
CA ASP A 198 16.63 4.63 -13.68
C ASP A 198 16.35 3.11 -13.81
N ARG A 199 17.38 2.26 -13.70
CA ARG A 199 17.25 0.80 -13.87
C ARG A 199 16.33 0.13 -12.84
N ASN A 200 16.21 0.68 -11.63
CA ASN A 200 15.34 0.10 -10.61
C ASN A 200 13.85 0.32 -10.95
N THR A 201 13.46 1.54 -11.33
CA THR A 201 12.11 1.86 -11.83
C THR A 201 11.78 1.01 -13.07
N PHE A 202 12.71 0.90 -14.01
CA PHE A 202 12.53 0.06 -15.19
C PHE A 202 12.32 -1.41 -14.84
N SER A 203 13.10 -1.93 -13.88
CA SER A 203 12.95 -3.32 -13.43
C SER A 203 11.60 -3.57 -12.75
N ALA A 204 11.03 -2.55 -12.10
CA ALA A 204 9.68 -2.61 -11.56
C ALA A 204 8.64 -2.57 -12.69
N PHE A 205 8.75 -1.62 -13.62
CA PHE A 205 7.89 -1.52 -14.82
C PHE A 205 7.85 -2.83 -15.60
N LYS A 206 9.02 -3.37 -15.96
CA LYS A 206 9.14 -4.61 -16.73
C LYS A 206 8.52 -5.80 -16.00
N ARG A 207 8.67 -5.89 -14.68
CA ARG A 207 8.02 -6.94 -13.87
C ARG A 207 6.51 -6.78 -13.83
N LEU A 208 5.99 -5.57 -13.62
CA LEU A 208 4.54 -5.32 -13.63
C LEU A 208 3.95 -5.66 -14.99
N LEU A 209 4.65 -5.33 -16.09
CA LEU A 209 4.26 -5.70 -17.44
C LEU A 209 4.29 -7.21 -17.68
N GLU A 210 5.37 -7.90 -17.29
CA GLU A 210 5.47 -9.36 -17.40
C GLU A 210 4.40 -10.08 -16.56
N ASP A 211 4.10 -9.55 -15.37
CA ASP A 211 3.04 -10.06 -14.52
C ASP A 211 1.66 -9.80 -15.16
N HIS A 212 1.39 -8.60 -15.66
CA HIS A 212 0.15 -8.27 -16.38
C HIS A 212 -0.07 -9.20 -17.59
N LYS A 213 0.99 -9.45 -18.38
CA LYS A 213 0.93 -10.42 -19.50
C LYS A 213 0.63 -11.85 -19.04
N ARG A 214 1.10 -12.26 -17.85
CA ARG A 214 0.87 -13.62 -17.31
C ARG A 214 -0.48 -13.79 -16.61
N SER A 215 -0.93 -12.79 -15.86
CA SER A 215 -2.15 -12.86 -15.04
C SER A 215 -3.37 -12.23 -15.69
N GLY A 216 -3.22 -11.55 -16.83
CA GLY A 216 -4.26 -10.71 -17.41
C GLY A 216 -4.35 -9.34 -16.73
N PRO A 217 -5.32 -8.51 -17.13
CA PRO A 217 -5.49 -7.17 -16.58
C PRO A 217 -5.75 -7.21 -15.07
N THR A 218 -4.76 -6.74 -14.30
CA THR A 218 -4.84 -6.54 -12.85
C THR A 218 -5.34 -5.14 -12.56
N GLU A 219 -6.45 -5.03 -11.84
CA GLU A 219 -7.03 -3.74 -11.48
C GLU A 219 -6.01 -2.87 -10.70
N PRO A 220 -5.83 -1.57 -11.04
CA PRO A 220 -4.87 -0.68 -10.38
C PRO A 220 -5.03 -0.62 -8.85
N GLU A 221 -6.25 -0.84 -8.35
CA GLU A 221 -6.55 -0.89 -6.91
C GLU A 221 -5.81 -2.00 -6.15
N TYR A 222 -5.20 -2.98 -6.84
CA TYR A 222 -4.41 -4.03 -6.21
C TYR A 222 -3.03 -3.53 -5.76
N PHE A 223 -2.60 -2.36 -6.22
CA PHE A 223 -1.28 -1.81 -5.90
C PHE A 223 -1.33 -0.59 -4.98
N THR A 224 -2.53 -0.07 -4.68
CA THR A 224 -2.73 1.04 -3.74
C THR A 224 -2.06 0.75 -2.40
N GLY A 225 -1.16 1.62 -1.94
CA GLY A 225 -0.46 1.49 -0.66
C GLY A 225 0.84 0.69 -0.69
N LEU A 226 1.24 0.22 -1.87
CA LEU A 226 2.46 -0.54 -2.10
C LEU A 226 3.55 0.29 -2.80
N GLU A 227 3.39 1.61 -2.89
CA GLU A 227 4.27 2.51 -3.65
C GLU A 227 5.72 2.47 -3.15
N HIS A 228 5.90 2.33 -1.84
CA HIS A 228 7.22 2.24 -1.21
C HIS A 228 7.72 0.80 -1.00
N TRP A 229 6.94 -0.20 -1.45
CA TRP A 229 7.27 -1.61 -1.23
C TRP A 229 8.02 -2.14 -2.45
N ALA A 230 9.19 -2.73 -2.22
CA ALA A 230 9.91 -3.34 -3.33
C ALA A 230 9.18 -4.60 -3.78
N TYR A 231 8.54 -4.56 -4.95
CA TYR A 231 7.93 -5.72 -5.63
C TYR A 231 8.90 -6.91 -5.88
N ALA A 232 10.18 -6.76 -5.53
CA ALA A 232 11.17 -7.82 -5.61
C ALA A 232 10.82 -9.00 -4.70
N GLY A 233 10.31 -10.08 -5.32
CA GLY A 233 9.96 -11.33 -4.64
C GLY A 233 8.46 -11.51 -4.39
N LEU A 234 7.62 -10.52 -4.74
CA LEU A 234 6.17 -10.69 -4.69
C LEU A 234 5.73 -11.68 -5.78
N ARG A 235 4.94 -12.68 -5.39
CA ARG A 235 4.29 -13.59 -6.34
C ARG A 235 2.84 -13.18 -6.46
N MET A 236 2.42 -12.72 -7.64
CA MET A 236 1.10 -12.14 -7.85
C MET A 236 -0.05 -13.11 -7.56
N THR A 237 0.04 -14.37 -8.00
CA THR A 237 -1.05 -15.33 -7.77
C THR A 237 -1.31 -15.58 -6.26
N PRO A 238 -0.30 -15.93 -5.43
CA PRO A 238 -0.48 -15.97 -3.97
C PRO A 238 -0.98 -14.66 -3.37
N TYR A 239 -0.47 -13.52 -3.85
CA TYR A 239 -0.86 -12.20 -3.36
C TYR A 239 -2.35 -11.93 -3.54
N LEU A 240 -2.88 -12.14 -4.75
CA LEU A 240 -4.30 -11.91 -5.05
C LEU A 240 -5.19 -12.85 -4.25
N GLN A 241 -4.78 -14.11 -4.08
CA GLN A 241 -5.52 -15.09 -3.27
C GLN A 241 -5.55 -14.69 -1.78
N ILE A 242 -4.43 -14.25 -1.22
CA ILE A 242 -4.37 -13.81 0.18
C ILE A 242 -5.13 -12.49 0.37
N ARG A 243 -5.07 -11.59 -0.61
CA ARG A 243 -5.86 -10.34 -0.63
C ARG A 243 -7.36 -10.65 -0.56
N GLU A 244 -7.83 -11.64 -1.32
CA GLU A 244 -9.23 -12.08 -1.29
C GLU A 244 -9.62 -12.66 0.08
N MET A 245 -8.74 -13.46 0.70
CA MET A 245 -8.95 -13.93 2.08
C MET A 245 -9.14 -12.75 3.05
N LEU A 246 -8.34 -11.70 2.90
CA LEU A 246 -8.40 -10.50 3.74
C LEU A 246 -9.57 -9.57 3.39
N ALA A 247 -10.21 -9.73 2.23
CA ALA A 247 -11.32 -8.89 1.81
C ALA A 247 -12.56 -9.03 2.70
N GLN A 248 -12.71 -10.20 3.32
CA GLN A 248 -13.78 -10.49 4.27
C GLN A 248 -13.54 -9.81 5.63
N GLU A 249 -12.28 -9.51 5.96
CA GLU A 249 -11.89 -8.94 7.26
C GLU A 249 -11.66 -7.43 7.21
N LEU A 250 -11.19 -6.91 6.07
CA LEU A 250 -10.70 -5.54 5.91
C LEU A 250 -11.46 -4.79 4.83
N ALA A 251 -12.19 -3.75 5.24
CA ALA A 251 -12.87 -2.84 4.31
C ALA A 251 -11.89 -1.92 3.55
N SER A 252 -10.77 -1.56 4.17
CA SER A 252 -9.75 -0.67 3.58
C SER A 252 -8.91 -1.42 2.54
N ILE A 253 -8.97 -0.97 1.28
CA ILE A 253 -8.15 -1.50 0.18
C ILE A 253 -6.65 -1.36 0.50
N LEU A 254 -6.25 -0.20 1.01
CA LEU A 254 -4.86 0.11 1.40
C LEU A 254 -4.33 -0.93 2.41
N GLU A 255 -5.06 -1.13 3.50
CA GLU A 255 -4.66 -2.02 4.59
C GLU A 255 -4.65 -3.48 4.11
N ARG A 256 -5.65 -3.86 3.31
CA ARG A 256 -5.75 -5.20 2.69
C ARG A 256 -4.54 -5.50 1.81
N ASN A 257 -4.17 -4.56 0.94
CA ASN A 257 -3.03 -4.71 0.03
C ASN A 257 -1.72 -4.84 0.81
N GLN A 258 -1.49 -3.99 1.82
CA GLN A 258 -0.29 -4.04 2.65
C GLN A 258 -0.18 -5.37 3.42
N MET A 259 -1.28 -5.86 3.99
CA MET A 259 -1.29 -7.14 4.70
C MET A 259 -1.12 -8.34 3.77
N ALA A 260 -1.79 -8.32 2.61
CA ALA A 260 -1.63 -9.36 1.60
C ALA A 260 -0.19 -9.42 1.12
N TYR A 261 0.45 -8.27 0.93
CA TYR A 261 1.87 -8.19 0.60
C TYR A 261 2.73 -8.82 1.70
N LYS A 262 2.57 -8.37 2.96
CA LYS A 262 3.33 -8.89 4.13
C LYS A 262 3.21 -10.42 4.22
N ALA A 263 1.99 -10.93 4.13
CA ALA A 263 1.72 -12.36 4.16
C ALA A 263 2.34 -13.08 2.97
N THR A 264 2.30 -12.49 1.77
CA THR A 264 2.85 -13.12 0.56
C THR A 264 4.36 -13.23 0.63
N ILE A 265 5.07 -12.19 1.05
CA ILE A 265 6.54 -12.25 1.11
C ILE A 265 7.00 -13.28 2.16
N LEU A 266 6.32 -13.36 3.30
CA LEU A 266 6.67 -14.28 4.39
C LEU A 266 6.26 -15.72 4.06
N PHE A 267 5.00 -15.93 3.68
CA PHE A 267 4.44 -17.28 3.56
C PHE A 267 4.50 -17.83 2.14
N GLN A 268 4.65 -17.00 1.11
CA GLN A 268 4.79 -17.36 -0.31
C GLN A 268 3.59 -18.09 -0.94
N SER A 269 2.67 -18.63 -0.16
CA SER A 269 1.45 -19.28 -0.61
C SER A 269 0.29 -19.14 0.39
N PRO A 270 -0.97 -19.16 -0.08
CA PRO A 270 -2.14 -19.14 0.82
C PRO A 270 -2.19 -20.36 1.75
N GLN A 271 -1.73 -21.53 1.31
CA GLN A 271 -1.74 -22.74 2.14
C GLN A 271 -0.83 -22.60 3.36
N ARG A 272 0.31 -21.89 3.21
CA ARG A 272 1.20 -21.59 4.33
C ARG A 272 0.57 -20.56 5.27
N VAL A 273 -0.17 -19.58 4.75
CA VAL A 273 -0.97 -18.64 5.57
C VAL A 273 -2.04 -19.39 6.37
N LEU A 274 -2.79 -20.28 5.73
CA LEU A 274 -3.82 -21.10 6.38
C LEU A 274 -3.21 -22.03 7.45
N LYS A 275 -2.06 -22.65 7.17
CA LYS A 275 -1.33 -23.45 8.16
C LYS A 275 -0.92 -22.61 9.38
N PHE A 276 -0.45 -21.39 9.15
CA PHE A 276 -0.10 -20.46 10.23
C PHE A 276 -1.34 -20.10 11.07
N LEU A 277 -2.47 -19.80 10.42
CA LEU A 277 -3.75 -19.51 11.06
C LEU A 277 -4.29 -20.70 11.86
N ASP A 278 -4.21 -21.90 11.34
CA ASP A 278 -4.66 -23.10 12.04
C ASP A 278 -3.86 -23.31 13.34
N GLN A 279 -2.54 -23.13 13.26
CA GLN A 279 -1.63 -23.34 14.38
C GLN A 279 -1.68 -22.22 15.44
N PHE A 280 -1.85 -20.96 15.03
CA PHE A 280 -1.71 -19.80 15.92
C PHE A 280 -2.95 -18.89 16.00
N GLY A 281 -3.87 -18.99 15.04
CA GLY A 281 -5.12 -18.23 15.00
C GLY A 281 -6.21 -18.79 15.91
N THR A 282 -6.38 -20.12 15.95
CA THR A 282 -7.40 -20.82 16.78
C THR A 282 -7.25 -20.57 18.28
N ARG A 283 -6.03 -20.40 18.79
CA ARG A 283 -5.77 -20.05 20.19
C ARG A 283 -6.23 -18.65 20.59
N SER A 284 -6.50 -17.77 19.62
CA SER A 284 -6.79 -16.37 19.89
C SER A 284 -8.17 -15.91 19.42
N GLY A 285 -8.85 -16.67 18.55
CA GLY A 285 -10.08 -16.22 17.89
C GLY A 285 -9.89 -14.95 17.05
N LYS A 286 -8.63 -14.57 16.78
CA LYS A 286 -8.30 -13.32 16.11
C LYS A 286 -8.31 -13.53 14.59
N PRO A 287 -8.87 -12.57 13.84
CA PRO A 287 -8.81 -12.56 12.38
C PRO A 287 -7.35 -12.54 11.88
N LEU A 288 -7.11 -13.01 10.66
CA LEU A 288 -5.78 -13.05 10.03
C LEU A 288 -5.09 -11.68 10.07
N SER A 289 -5.86 -10.65 9.77
CA SER A 289 -5.44 -9.26 9.82
C SER A 289 -4.77 -8.89 11.15
N ASN A 290 -5.31 -9.32 12.30
CA ASN A 290 -4.72 -9.03 13.60
C ASN A 290 -3.34 -9.68 13.81
N LEU A 291 -3.15 -10.90 13.30
CA LEU A 291 -1.85 -11.57 13.37
C LEU A 291 -0.83 -10.86 12.46
N LEU A 292 -1.25 -10.48 11.25
CA LEU A 292 -0.40 -9.78 10.29
C LEU A 292 -0.06 -8.35 10.73
N LYS A 293 -0.93 -7.64 11.48
CA LYS A 293 -0.63 -6.32 12.07
C LYS A 293 0.60 -6.36 12.98
N GLN A 294 0.79 -7.46 13.71
CA GLN A 294 1.90 -7.63 14.62
C GLN A 294 3.20 -7.99 13.89
N MET A 295 3.10 -8.45 12.64
CA MET A 295 4.25 -8.68 11.78
C MET A 295 4.61 -7.38 11.08
N ASP A 296 5.76 -6.82 11.41
CA ASP A 296 6.28 -5.64 10.71
C ASP A 296 7.65 -5.93 10.09
N PRO A 297 7.66 -6.67 8.96
CA PRO A 297 8.89 -6.93 8.24
C PRO A 297 9.43 -5.62 7.64
N PRO A 298 10.76 -5.38 7.69
CA PRO A 298 11.34 -4.20 7.08
C PRO A 298 11.07 -4.18 5.57
N ILE A 299 10.46 -3.08 5.12
CA ILE A 299 10.10 -2.89 3.72
C ILE A 299 11.38 -2.89 2.87
N SER A 300 11.37 -3.62 1.74
CA SER A 300 12.34 -3.51 0.63
C SER A 300 13.77 -4.06 0.79
N SER A 301 14.04 -5.05 1.65
CA SER A 301 15.40 -5.63 1.70
C SER A 301 15.59 -6.78 0.70
N LYS A 302 16.30 -6.53 -0.42
CA LYS A 302 16.68 -7.56 -1.41
C LYS A 302 17.55 -8.68 -0.82
N HIS A 303 18.18 -8.43 0.32
CA HIS A 303 19.11 -9.39 0.94
C HIS A 303 18.44 -10.31 1.96
N VAL A 304 17.16 -10.09 2.30
CA VAL A 304 16.45 -10.89 3.31
C VAL A 304 15.88 -12.14 2.68
N ASP A 305 16.15 -13.28 3.32
CA ASP A 305 15.52 -14.55 2.97
C ASP A 305 14.15 -14.64 3.64
N TRP A 306 13.15 -14.06 2.97
CA TRP A 306 11.78 -14.06 3.47
C TRP A 306 11.18 -15.46 3.58
N SER A 307 11.67 -16.43 2.79
CA SER A 307 11.23 -17.83 2.88
C SER A 307 11.62 -18.44 4.22
N ALA A 308 12.90 -18.29 4.61
CA ALA A 308 13.41 -18.78 5.87
C ALA A 308 12.74 -18.08 7.07
N TRP A 309 12.47 -16.78 6.98
CA TRP A 309 11.67 -16.06 7.99
C TRP A 309 10.24 -16.58 8.10
N GLY A 310 9.60 -16.89 6.98
CA GLY A 310 8.30 -17.56 6.93
C GLY A 310 8.30 -18.94 7.59
N ASP A 311 9.34 -19.75 7.34
CA ASP A 311 9.51 -21.05 7.99
C ASP A 311 9.69 -20.90 9.51
N ALA A 312 10.44 -19.89 9.95
CA ALA A 312 10.59 -19.59 11.36
C ALA A 312 9.27 -19.17 12.02
N LEU A 313 8.48 -18.33 11.35
CA LEU A 313 7.14 -17.95 11.80
C LEU A 313 6.21 -19.17 11.89
N LEU A 314 6.20 -20.06 10.89
CA LEU A 314 5.41 -21.30 10.96
C LEU A 314 5.84 -22.20 12.13
N LYS A 315 7.13 -22.22 12.47
CA LYS A 315 7.64 -23.06 13.56
C LYS A 315 7.38 -22.47 14.95
N TYR A 316 7.57 -21.16 15.11
CA TYR A 316 7.63 -20.50 16.42
C TYR A 316 6.52 -19.47 16.65
N GLY A 317 5.78 -19.07 15.62
CA GLY A 317 4.61 -18.20 15.75
C GLY A 317 4.96 -16.80 16.28
N PRO A 318 4.17 -16.27 17.23
CA PRO A 318 4.35 -14.93 17.79
C PRO A 318 5.74 -14.64 18.38
N ASP A 319 6.46 -15.66 18.82
CA ASP A 319 7.81 -15.52 19.37
C ASP A 319 8.84 -14.96 18.35
N MET A 320 8.50 -15.00 17.05
CA MET A 320 9.31 -14.48 15.96
C MET A 320 8.92 -13.07 15.49
N TYR A 321 7.83 -12.49 15.98
CA TYR A 321 7.35 -11.18 15.52
C TYR A 321 8.36 -10.07 15.80
N TYR A 322 8.85 -10.00 17.04
CA TYR A 322 9.85 -9.00 17.40
C TYR A 322 11.21 -9.20 16.68
N PRO A 323 11.79 -10.41 16.61
CA PRO A 323 12.95 -10.66 15.76
C PRO A 323 12.78 -10.24 14.29
N LEU A 324 11.58 -10.41 13.71
CA LEU A 324 11.31 -10.12 12.31
C LEU A 324 11.52 -8.64 11.95
N HIS A 325 11.25 -7.71 12.89
CA HIS A 325 11.52 -6.27 12.70
C HIS A 325 12.98 -5.99 12.33
N PHE A 326 13.88 -6.87 12.75
CA PHE A 326 15.32 -6.74 12.55
C PHE A 326 15.85 -7.58 11.38
N ALA A 327 14.98 -8.11 10.52
CA ALA A 327 15.40 -8.94 9.38
C ALA A 327 16.41 -8.23 8.46
N LYS A 328 16.39 -6.90 8.38
CA LYS A 328 17.40 -6.13 7.63
C LYS A 328 18.83 -6.34 8.17
N ALA A 329 18.98 -6.44 9.49
CA ALA A 329 20.28 -6.70 10.14
C ALA A 329 20.60 -8.20 10.19
N VAL A 330 19.57 -9.06 10.31
CA VAL A 330 19.67 -10.52 10.33
C VAL A 330 18.93 -11.09 9.12
N PRO A 331 19.61 -11.21 7.95
CA PRO A 331 18.94 -11.54 6.68
C PRO A 331 18.18 -12.87 6.68
N ALA A 332 18.59 -13.82 7.50
CA ALA A 332 17.93 -15.11 7.68
C ALA A 332 17.99 -15.55 9.15
N PRO A 333 16.96 -16.26 9.65
CA PRO A 333 17.00 -16.90 10.96
C PRO A 333 18.20 -17.84 11.11
N ARG A 334 18.76 -17.94 12.31
CA ARG A 334 19.95 -18.75 12.56
C ARG A 334 19.59 -20.23 12.77
N LEU A 335 20.45 -21.10 12.24
CA LEU A 335 20.33 -22.55 12.39
C LEU A 335 21.05 -23.05 13.66
N GLY A 336 20.44 -24.04 14.31
CA GLY A 336 21.02 -24.83 15.38
C GLY A 336 22.12 -25.77 14.88
N PRO A 337 22.77 -26.50 15.80
CA PRO A 337 23.72 -27.57 15.44
C PRO A 337 23.07 -28.69 14.63
N ASP A 338 21.75 -28.85 14.75
CA ASP A 338 20.91 -29.82 14.05
C ASP A 338 20.51 -29.36 12.62
N GLY A 339 21.00 -28.21 12.18
CA GLY A 339 20.63 -27.60 10.89
C GLY A 339 19.21 -27.04 10.86
N LYS A 340 18.44 -27.09 11.95
CA LYS A 340 17.08 -26.55 12.01
C LYS A 340 17.12 -25.11 12.51
N ILE A 341 16.13 -24.30 12.11
CA ILE A 341 16.01 -22.93 12.63
C ILE A 341 15.91 -22.98 14.16
N SER A 342 16.69 -22.14 14.83
CA SER A 342 16.79 -22.03 16.28
C SER A 342 16.33 -20.65 16.74
N LEU A 343 15.24 -20.59 17.50
CA LEU A 343 14.71 -19.35 18.08
C LEU A 343 15.77 -18.66 18.94
N ARG A 344 16.45 -19.40 19.83
CA ARG A 344 17.49 -18.86 20.73
C ARG A 344 18.63 -18.21 19.94
N LYS A 345 19.20 -18.91 18.96
CA LYS A 345 20.30 -18.35 18.14
C LYS A 345 19.84 -17.19 17.26
N THR A 346 18.59 -17.21 16.81
CA THR A 346 18.04 -16.11 16.01
C THR A 346 17.88 -14.85 16.86
N ARG A 347 17.29 -14.97 18.05
CA ARG A 347 17.21 -13.88 19.03
C ARG A 347 18.60 -13.36 19.38
N GLN A 348 19.56 -14.27 19.57
CA GLN A 348 20.97 -13.95 19.78
C GLN A 348 21.56 -13.07 18.69
N ALA A 349 21.46 -13.53 17.44
CA ALA A 349 21.99 -12.76 16.31
C ALA A 349 21.32 -11.40 16.15
N VAL A 350 20.03 -11.27 16.51
CA VAL A 350 19.33 -9.99 16.47
C VAL A 350 19.89 -9.04 17.51
N TRP A 351 19.98 -9.44 18.77
CA TRP A 351 20.47 -8.52 19.81
C TRP A 351 21.98 -8.22 19.66
N GLU A 352 22.77 -9.15 19.12
CA GLU A 352 24.17 -8.90 18.78
C GLU A 352 24.33 -7.77 17.76
N LYS A 353 23.48 -7.76 16.73
CA LYS A 353 23.59 -6.80 15.62
C LYS A 353 22.82 -5.49 15.80
N CYS A 354 21.76 -5.50 16.59
CA CYS A 354 20.86 -4.35 16.71
C CYS A 354 21.17 -3.46 17.90
N PHE A 355 22.00 -3.93 18.83
CA PHE A 355 22.44 -3.12 19.97
C PHE A 355 23.95 -2.96 19.93
N ASP A 356 24.42 -1.72 19.77
CA ASP A 356 25.85 -1.39 19.84
C ASP A 356 26.46 -1.94 21.13
N ARG A 357 27.68 -2.49 21.02
CA ARG A 357 28.43 -3.09 22.15
C ARG A 357 27.62 -4.14 22.93
N SER A 358 26.80 -4.92 22.25
CA SER A 358 26.06 -6.07 22.80
C SER A 358 26.94 -7.04 23.59
N GLU A 359 28.20 -7.23 23.15
CA GLU A 359 29.19 -8.07 23.82
C GLU A 359 29.54 -7.61 25.24
N ALA A 360 29.51 -6.30 25.52
CA ALA A 360 29.88 -5.74 26.82
C ALA A 360 28.85 -6.04 27.92
N ASN A 361 27.59 -6.27 27.53
CA ASN A 361 26.52 -6.60 28.46
C ASN A 361 25.41 -7.41 27.78
N VAL A 362 25.68 -8.71 27.62
CA VAL A 362 24.79 -9.69 26.98
C VAL A 362 23.45 -9.77 27.71
N SER A 363 23.46 -9.84 29.04
CA SER A 363 22.24 -10.01 29.85
C SER A 363 21.30 -8.81 29.71
N LEU A 364 21.80 -7.57 29.79
CA LEU A 364 20.97 -6.38 29.57
C LEU A 364 20.42 -6.30 28.14
N SER A 365 21.23 -6.70 27.15
CA SER A 365 20.79 -6.68 25.74
C SER A 365 19.70 -7.71 25.47
N GLU A 366 19.85 -8.92 26.00
CA GLU A 366 18.83 -9.99 25.95
C GLU A 366 17.54 -9.57 26.63
N LEU A 367 17.66 -8.88 27.76
CA LEU A 367 16.55 -8.43 28.57
C LEU A 367 15.80 -7.27 27.90
N CYS A 368 16.50 -6.26 27.38
CA CYS A 368 15.90 -5.25 26.53
C CYS A 368 15.20 -5.85 25.29
N PHE A 369 15.79 -6.89 24.70
CA PHE A 369 15.18 -7.60 23.58
C PHE A 369 13.89 -8.34 23.99
N HIS A 370 13.93 -9.06 25.12
CA HIS A 370 12.79 -9.79 25.66
C HIS A 370 11.60 -8.86 25.93
N TRP A 371 11.88 -7.70 26.53
CA TRP A 371 10.89 -6.68 26.86
C TRP A 371 10.59 -5.70 25.71
N GLN A 372 11.09 -5.98 24.49
CA GLN A 372 10.87 -5.20 23.28
C GLN A 372 11.22 -3.71 23.41
N VAL A 373 12.21 -3.39 24.25
CA VAL A 373 12.67 -2.03 24.49
C VAL A 373 13.24 -1.45 23.19
N SER A 374 12.91 -0.20 22.89
CA SER A 374 13.43 0.45 21.68
C SER A 374 14.97 0.57 21.71
N ALA A 375 15.62 0.47 20.56
CA ALA A 375 17.09 0.58 20.46
C ALA A 375 17.66 1.85 21.10
N LYS A 376 16.92 2.97 21.01
CA LYS A 376 17.24 4.23 21.68
C LYS A 376 17.26 4.08 23.21
N ASN A 377 16.24 3.46 23.77
CA ASN A 377 16.15 3.25 25.22
C ASN A 377 17.14 2.19 25.70
N THR A 378 17.40 1.15 24.90
CA THR A 378 18.47 0.18 25.20
C THR A 378 19.85 0.85 25.25
N SER A 379 20.14 1.76 24.31
CA SER A 379 21.41 2.51 24.31
C SER A 379 21.55 3.39 25.54
N LYS A 380 20.47 4.06 25.97
CA LYS A 380 20.43 4.83 27.23
C LYS A 380 20.64 3.93 28.45
N ALA A 381 19.93 2.79 28.50
CA ALA A 381 20.03 1.82 29.59
C ALA A 381 21.46 1.28 29.72
N LYS A 382 22.12 0.95 28.60
CA LYS A 382 23.53 0.53 28.57
C LYS A 382 24.46 1.61 29.09
N LYS A 383 24.35 2.85 28.58
CA LYS A 383 25.19 3.97 29.01
C LYS A 383 25.05 4.21 30.52
N TRP A 384 23.81 4.25 31.01
CA TRP A 384 23.54 4.39 32.44
C TRP A 384 24.11 3.22 33.25
N TRP A 385 23.98 1.99 32.75
CA TRP A 385 24.51 0.79 33.41
C TRP A 385 26.04 0.81 33.51
N GLU A 386 26.72 1.22 32.46
CA GLU A 386 28.18 1.40 32.44
C GLU A 386 28.61 2.50 33.40
N GLU A 387 27.96 3.66 33.39
CA GLU A 387 28.24 4.77 34.30
C GLU A 387 28.02 4.36 35.77
N ARG A 388 26.88 3.74 36.08
CA ARG A 388 26.54 3.28 37.44
C ARG A 388 27.57 2.29 37.99
N ARG A 389 28.02 1.32 37.19
CA ARG A 389 29.07 0.37 37.61
C ARG A 389 30.38 1.04 37.98
N LEU A 390 30.66 2.21 37.42
CA LEU A 390 31.89 2.98 37.68
C LEU A 390 31.74 3.96 38.84
N THR A 391 30.54 4.52 39.07
CA THR A 391 30.35 5.66 39.96
C THR A 391 29.67 5.35 41.29
N GLU A 392 28.83 4.32 41.39
CA GLU A 392 28.10 4.06 42.64
C GLU A 392 28.95 3.24 43.64
N PRO A 393 29.18 3.77 44.86
CA PRO A 393 29.74 2.96 45.94
C PRO A 393 28.81 1.78 46.20
N ARG A 394 29.35 0.59 46.52
CA ARG A 394 28.58 -0.62 46.91
C ARG A 394 27.84 -0.47 48.27
N ALA A 395 27.30 0.71 48.59
CA ALA A 395 26.74 1.09 49.88
C ALA A 395 25.46 0.31 50.25
N HIS A 396 24.80 -0.29 49.26
CA HIS A 396 23.58 -1.14 49.34
C HIS A 396 23.82 -2.58 49.81
N LEU A 397 25.04 -2.93 50.23
CA LEU A 397 25.31 -4.12 51.06
C LEU A 397 24.48 -4.15 52.37
N ARG A 398 23.78 -3.05 52.71
CA ARG A 398 22.99 -2.89 53.94
C ARG A 398 21.52 -3.32 53.85
N ILE A 399 20.94 -3.49 52.66
CA ILE A 399 19.57 -4.04 52.57
C ILE A 399 19.71 -5.56 52.68
N PRO A 400 19.21 -6.21 53.75
CA PRO A 400 19.34 -7.64 53.92
C PRO A 400 18.71 -8.40 52.74
N ASN A 401 19.17 -9.61 52.48
CA ASN A 401 18.47 -10.50 51.56
C ASN A 401 17.13 -10.85 52.20
N ILE A 402 16.05 -10.33 51.61
CA ILE A 402 14.70 -10.65 52.04
C ILE A 402 14.19 -11.75 51.12
N GLU A 403 13.77 -12.87 51.74
CA GLU A 403 13.04 -13.93 51.06
C GLU A 403 11.62 -13.99 51.63
N PHE A 404 10.62 -13.93 50.76
CA PHE A 404 9.21 -14.07 51.16
C PHE A 404 8.63 -15.35 50.55
N ASP A 405 7.98 -16.17 51.39
CA ASP A 405 7.10 -17.23 50.92
C ASP A 405 5.81 -16.58 50.40
N CYS A 406 5.48 -16.82 49.15
CA CYS A 406 4.35 -16.16 48.48
C CYS A 406 3.01 -16.85 48.72
N THR A 407 2.96 -17.84 49.63
CA THR A 407 1.72 -18.54 49.99
C THR A 407 0.63 -17.57 50.48
N GLU A 408 0.98 -16.56 51.29
CA GLU A 408 0.04 -15.52 51.76
C GLU A 408 -0.45 -14.58 50.65
N LEU A 409 0.29 -14.50 49.53
CA LEU A 409 -0.09 -13.76 48.34
C LEU A 409 -0.91 -14.61 47.34
N GLY A 410 -1.26 -15.85 47.72
CA GLY A 410 -1.97 -16.80 46.85
C GLY A 410 -1.09 -17.44 45.78
N LEU A 411 0.24 -17.42 45.95
CA LEU A 411 1.23 -18.00 45.04
C LEU A 411 2.05 -19.10 45.75
N PRO A 412 1.43 -20.23 46.15
CA PRO A 412 2.11 -21.30 46.88
C PRO A 412 3.26 -21.89 46.05
N GLY A 413 4.42 -22.05 46.67
CA GLY A 413 5.64 -22.58 46.04
C GLY A 413 6.52 -21.54 45.35
N TYR A 414 6.09 -20.28 45.26
CA TYR A 414 6.92 -19.18 44.77
C TYR A 414 7.71 -18.52 45.92
N LYS A 415 8.94 -18.12 45.62
CA LYS A 415 9.80 -17.33 46.52
C LYS A 415 10.21 -16.04 45.83
N PHE A 416 9.98 -14.90 46.47
CA PHE A 416 10.59 -13.64 46.03
C PHE A 416 11.94 -13.47 46.70
N GLN A 417 12.93 -13.06 45.91
CA GLN A 417 14.28 -12.76 46.36
C GLN A 417 14.66 -11.37 45.89
N LYS A 418 15.44 -10.67 46.72
CA LYS A 418 16.08 -9.42 46.33
C LYS A 418 17.00 -9.66 45.12
N LEU A 419 16.80 -8.90 44.04
CA LEU A 419 17.72 -8.91 42.90
C LEU A 419 19.12 -8.45 43.33
N SER A 420 20.15 -9.05 42.73
CA SER A 420 21.51 -8.54 42.88
C SER A 420 21.57 -7.09 42.40
N HIS A 421 22.41 -6.28 43.02
CA HIS A 421 22.64 -4.91 42.56
C HIS A 421 23.12 -4.86 41.10
N ASP A 422 23.89 -5.87 40.70
CA ASP A 422 24.44 -5.97 39.35
C ASP A 422 23.49 -6.75 38.42
N ASP A 423 22.23 -6.92 38.82
CA ASP A 423 21.20 -7.53 37.99
C ASP A 423 20.53 -6.48 37.09
N ALA A 424 20.65 -6.66 35.78
CA ALA A 424 20.06 -5.78 34.78
C ALA A 424 18.52 -5.71 34.85
N HIS A 425 17.85 -6.67 35.50
CA HIS A 425 16.39 -6.65 35.66
C HIS A 425 15.88 -5.40 36.41
N ILE A 426 16.71 -4.75 37.24
CA ILE A 426 16.31 -3.51 37.95
C ILE A 426 15.94 -2.38 36.98
N LEU A 427 16.59 -2.33 35.81
CA LEU A 427 16.36 -1.31 34.81
C LEU A 427 14.98 -1.44 34.15
N MET A 428 14.42 -2.65 34.10
CA MET A 428 13.11 -2.86 33.49
C MET A 428 11.99 -2.46 34.42
N LEU A 429 12.15 -2.72 35.73
CA LEU A 429 11.21 -2.22 36.73
C LEU A 429 11.03 -0.71 36.57
N GLY A 430 12.12 0.06 36.54
CA GLY A 430 12.03 1.50 36.33
C GLY A 430 11.49 1.91 34.95
N TYR A 431 11.76 1.13 33.90
CA TYR A 431 11.18 1.36 32.56
C TYR A 431 9.65 1.22 32.55
N TYR A 432 9.10 0.24 33.29
CA TYR A 432 7.67 -0.04 33.33
C TYR A 432 6.90 0.80 34.34
N THR A 433 7.48 1.06 35.51
CA THR A 433 6.83 1.84 36.56
C THR A 433 6.96 3.34 36.34
N GLY A 434 7.93 3.77 35.51
CA GLY A 434 8.32 5.17 35.41
C GLY A 434 8.91 5.71 36.72
N CYS A 435 9.24 4.83 37.66
CA CYS A 435 9.70 5.14 39.00
C CYS A 435 11.11 4.58 39.22
N CYS A 436 11.98 5.36 39.85
CA CYS A 436 13.32 4.92 40.23
C CYS A 436 13.40 4.29 41.63
N GLU A 437 12.28 4.32 42.36
CA GLU A 437 12.02 3.58 43.60
C GLU A 437 11.37 2.23 43.27
#